data_AF-U5NC45-F1
#
_entry.id   AF-U5NC45-F1
#
_cell.length_a   1.000
_cell.length_b   1.000
_cell.length_c   1.000
_cell.angle_alpha   90.00
_cell.angle_beta   90.00
_cell.angle_gamma   90.00
#
_symmetry.space_group_name_H-M   'P 1'
#
loop_
_entity.id
_entity.type
_entity.pdbx_description
1 polymer ?
#
loop_
_entity_poly.entity_id
_entity_poly.type
_entity_poly.pdbx_seq_one_letter_code
_entity_poly.pdbx_strand_id
1 'polypeptide(L)'
;MESILKSEKELSDLYKNNLETKNNLSKLLENINKYQEKHLELEATLNAIRNSINLLNSIYKAINNWSNFFDSLYKIVETETNKTFRGGQQESNNNNLKGNWAKEKLQNFKQNIMKENSKAINKLLQINYLSEEFLKKEFRIVNFINDIKLKMRIFERFFSSLKLESRILEMEINEIIKKLNELQKQLTTTYKKLQNLKDKVPIFQNYEGILKNNICQNIEMYKQENKQKVSCIENIK
;
A
#
# COMPACT_ATOMS: atom_id res chain seq x y z
N MET A 1 -31.36 8.20 -33.95
CA MET A 1 -30.86 9.23 -33.02
C MET A 1 -30.80 8.68 -31.59
N GLU A 2 -31.86 8.03 -31.10
CA GLU A 2 -31.89 7.37 -29.78
C GLU A 2 -30.73 6.39 -29.52
N SER A 3 -30.35 5.58 -30.53
CA SER A 3 -29.21 4.65 -30.39
C SER A 3 -27.87 5.34 -30.15
N ILE A 4 -27.66 6.55 -30.68
CA ILE A 4 -26.42 7.30 -30.48
C ILE A 4 -26.40 7.88 -29.06
N LEU A 5 -27.50 8.54 -28.66
CA LEU A 5 -27.66 9.10 -27.31
C LEU A 5 -27.51 8.03 -26.21
N LYS A 6 -28.04 6.82 -26.45
CA LYS A 6 -27.88 5.69 -25.52
C LYS A 6 -26.41 5.28 -25.37
N SER A 7 -25.68 5.14 -26.48
CA SER A 7 -24.26 4.77 -26.45
C SER A 7 -23.38 5.87 -25.86
N GLU A 8 -23.70 7.15 -26.09
CA GLU A 8 -23.00 8.28 -25.46
C GLU A 8 -23.18 8.29 -23.94
N LYS A 9 -24.40 8.03 -23.46
CA LYS A 9 -24.68 7.92 -22.03
C LYS A 9 -23.92 6.76 -21.39
N GLU A 10 -23.96 5.59 -22.02
CA GLU A 10 -23.25 4.40 -21.57
C GLU A 10 -21.73 4.64 -21.52
N LEU A 11 -21.17 5.30 -22.53
CA LEU A 11 -19.75 5.68 -22.56
C LEU A 11 -19.40 6.63 -21.41
N SER A 12 -20.24 7.64 -21.16
CA SER A 12 -20.05 8.60 -20.07
C SER A 12 -20.05 7.91 -18.70
N ASP A 13 -20.98 6.97 -18.47
CA ASP A 13 -21.08 6.23 -17.22
C ASP A 13 -19.84 5.33 -17.01
N LEU A 14 -19.39 4.61 -18.04
CA LEU A 14 -18.17 3.80 -17.97
C LEU A 14 -16.92 4.64 -17.71
N TYR A 15 -16.82 5.82 -18.33
CA TYR A 15 -15.67 6.70 -18.13
C TYR A 15 -15.60 7.22 -16.68
N LYS A 16 -16.76 7.56 -16.11
CA LYS A 16 -16.88 7.98 -14.70
C LYS A 16 -16.46 6.85 -13.76
N ASN A 17 -16.93 5.63 -14.00
CA ASN A 17 -16.56 4.46 -13.21
C ASN A 17 -15.06 4.17 -13.30
N ASN A 18 -14.47 4.22 -14.51
CA ASN A 18 -13.03 3.98 -14.67
C ASN A 18 -12.19 5.06 -13.96
N LEU A 19 -12.63 6.32 -13.98
CA LEU A 19 -11.97 7.40 -13.26
C LEU A 19 -12.01 7.17 -11.74
N GLU A 20 -13.15 6.71 -11.21
CA GLU A 20 -13.28 6.34 -9.80
C GLU A 20 -12.34 5.19 -9.42
N THR A 21 -12.31 4.12 -10.23
CA THR A 21 -11.40 2.98 -10.04
C THR A 21 -9.94 3.42 -10.04
N LYS A 22 -9.53 4.31 -10.96
CA LYS A 22 -8.17 4.87 -11.02
C LYS A 22 -7.83 5.70 -9.78
N ASN A 23 -8.77 6.50 -9.28
CA ASN A 23 -8.58 7.26 -8.05
C ASN A 23 -8.42 6.32 -6.83
N ASN A 24 -9.20 5.25 -6.76
CA ASN A 24 -9.10 4.24 -5.70
C ASN A 24 -7.76 3.47 -5.77
N LEU A 25 -7.28 3.13 -6.98
CA LEU A 25 -5.96 2.55 -7.19
C LEU A 25 -4.84 3.47 -6.69
N SER A 26 -4.92 4.77 -6.99
CA SER A 26 -3.93 5.75 -6.54
C SER A 26 -3.88 5.85 -5.01
N LYS A 27 -5.04 5.88 -4.34
CA LYS A 27 -5.15 5.90 -2.87
C LYS A 27 -4.57 4.63 -2.25
N LEU A 28 -4.84 3.47 -2.84
CA LEU A 28 -4.28 2.19 -2.36
C LEU A 28 -2.76 2.15 -2.51
N LEU A 29 -2.23 2.64 -3.62
CA LEU A 29 -0.78 2.71 -3.85
C LEU A 29 -0.10 3.59 -2.80
N GLU A 30 -0.66 4.76 -2.51
CA GLU A 30 -0.15 5.64 -1.47
C GLU A 30 -0.14 4.96 -0.09
N ASN A 31 -1.21 4.24 0.24
CA ASN A 31 -1.27 3.47 1.48
C ASN A 31 -0.22 2.35 1.53
N ILE A 32 -0.05 1.58 0.45
CA ILE A 32 0.98 0.53 0.36
C ILE A 32 2.37 1.12 0.64
N ASN A 33 2.70 2.26 0.02
CA ASN A 33 3.98 2.93 0.23
C ASN A 33 4.17 3.35 1.69
N LYS A 34 3.15 3.96 2.33
CA LYS A 34 3.20 4.33 3.75
C LYS A 34 3.44 3.12 4.66
N TYR A 35 2.81 1.99 4.36
CA TYR A 35 3.01 0.76 5.12
C TYR A 35 4.40 0.15 4.90
N GLN A 36 4.96 0.26 3.70
CA GLN A 36 6.33 -0.17 3.38
C GLN A 36 7.37 0.65 4.14
N GLU A 37 7.23 1.98 4.17
CA GLU A 37 8.14 2.86 4.93
C GLU A 37 8.13 2.48 6.42
N LYS A 38 6.93 2.35 7.00
CA LYS A 38 6.78 1.95 8.41
C LYS A 38 7.32 0.56 8.70
N HIS A 39 7.19 -0.38 7.76
CA HIS A 39 7.78 -1.71 7.88
C HIS A 39 9.32 -1.63 7.99
N LEU A 40 9.96 -0.85 7.12
CA LEU A 40 11.40 -0.66 7.12
C LEU A 40 11.90 -0.01 8.42
N GLU A 41 11.19 1.02 8.91
CA GLU A 41 11.50 1.67 10.19
C GLU A 41 11.44 0.68 11.38
N LEU A 42 10.41 -0.17 11.40
CA LEU A 42 10.24 -1.17 12.44
C LEU A 42 11.30 -2.27 12.35
N GLU A 43 11.70 -2.71 11.15
CA GLU A 43 12.79 -3.66 10.97
C GLU A 43 14.15 -3.09 11.42
N ALA A 44 14.43 -1.82 11.13
CA ALA A 44 15.62 -1.15 11.64
C ALA A 44 15.62 -1.10 13.18
N THR A 45 14.48 -0.76 13.78
CA THR A 45 14.31 -0.72 15.24
C THR A 45 14.47 -2.12 15.86
N LEU A 46 13.91 -3.15 15.23
CA LEU A 46 14.04 -4.55 15.65
C LEU A 46 15.50 -4.99 15.68
N ASN A 47 16.25 -4.66 14.62
CA ASN A 47 17.68 -4.97 14.54
C ASN A 47 18.48 -4.26 15.63
N ALA A 48 18.18 -2.98 15.92
CA ALA A 48 18.82 -2.25 17.01
C ALA A 48 18.56 -2.89 18.39
N ILE A 49 17.34 -3.37 18.64
CA ILE A 49 16.99 -4.08 19.87
C ILE A 49 17.74 -5.40 19.97
N ARG A 50 17.79 -6.20 18.91
CA ARG A 50 18.55 -7.46 18.89
C ARG A 50 20.03 -7.25 19.15
N ASN A 51 20.61 -6.21 18.58
CA ASN A 51 22.00 -5.82 18.86
C ASN A 51 22.20 -5.44 20.33
N SER A 52 21.25 -4.70 20.91
CA SER A 52 21.27 -4.35 22.34
C SER A 52 21.18 -5.59 23.24
N ILE A 53 20.32 -6.55 22.91
CA ILE A 53 20.22 -7.84 23.63
C ILE A 53 21.53 -8.62 23.55
N ASN A 54 22.15 -8.69 22.36
CA ASN A 54 23.43 -9.37 22.18
C ASN A 54 24.57 -8.70 22.99
N LEU A 55 24.58 -7.37 23.04
CA LEU A 55 25.52 -6.61 23.86
C LEU A 55 25.29 -6.88 25.35
N LEU A 56 24.03 -6.83 25.82
CA LEU A 56 23.68 -7.14 27.20
C LEU A 56 24.10 -8.55 27.60
N ASN A 57 23.90 -9.54 26.73
CA ASN A 57 24.35 -10.92 26.97
C ASN A 57 25.87 -11.02 27.09
N SER A 58 26.62 -10.23 26.31
CA SER A 58 28.08 -10.18 26.39
C SER A 58 28.56 -9.53 27.69
N ILE A 59 27.92 -8.42 28.10
CA ILE A 59 28.19 -7.76 29.38
C ILE A 59 27.83 -8.68 30.55
N TYR A 60 26.69 -9.37 30.49
CA TYR A 60 26.26 -10.34 31.49
C TYR A 60 27.34 -11.40 31.72
N LYS A 61 27.83 -12.03 30.65
CA LYS A 61 28.92 -13.02 30.72
C LYS A 61 30.18 -12.46 31.37
N ALA A 62 30.58 -11.24 31.00
CA ALA A 62 31.75 -10.59 31.57
C ALA A 62 31.61 -10.32 33.08
N ILE A 63 30.48 -9.75 33.50
CA ILE A 63 30.21 -9.44 34.92
C ILE A 63 30.06 -10.73 35.73
N ASN A 64 29.41 -11.76 35.18
CA ASN A 64 29.27 -13.06 35.84
C ASN A 64 30.65 -13.71 36.09
N ASN A 65 31.54 -13.65 35.09
CA ASN A 65 32.92 -14.12 35.25
C ASN A 65 33.67 -13.32 36.33
N TRP A 66 33.49 -12.00 36.39
CA TRP A 66 34.07 -11.17 37.44
C TRP A 66 33.53 -11.51 38.82
N SER A 67 32.21 -11.72 38.95
CA SER A 67 31.58 -12.12 40.22
C SER A 67 32.13 -13.46 40.72
N ASN A 68 32.23 -14.46 39.83
CA ASN A 68 32.82 -15.76 40.14
C ASN A 68 34.29 -15.65 40.56
N PHE A 69 35.04 -14.75 39.94
CA PHE A 69 36.43 -14.46 40.32
C PHE A 69 36.52 -13.84 41.72
N PHE A 70 35.68 -12.84 42.03
CA PHE A 70 35.62 -12.23 43.36
C PHE A 70 35.18 -13.22 44.44
N ASP A 71 34.21 -14.10 44.15
CA ASP A 71 33.82 -15.17 45.07
C ASP A 71 34.96 -16.14 45.34
N SER A 72 35.72 -16.50 44.31
CA SER A 72 36.90 -17.36 44.44
C SER A 72 38.00 -16.69 45.27
N LEU A 73 38.29 -15.40 45.00
CA LEU A 73 39.21 -14.61 45.80
C LEU A 73 38.76 -14.48 47.26
N TYR A 74 37.48 -14.23 47.49
CA TYR A 74 36.91 -14.14 48.83
C TYR A 74 37.14 -15.43 49.62
N LYS A 75 36.88 -16.60 49.01
CA LYS A 75 37.12 -17.91 49.63
C LYS A 75 38.59 -18.14 49.99
N ILE A 76 39.51 -17.74 49.11
CA ILE A 76 40.97 -17.84 49.38
C ILE A 76 41.34 -16.95 50.58
N VAL A 77 40.92 -15.68 50.55
CA VAL A 77 41.20 -14.72 51.62
C VAL A 77 40.60 -15.17 52.95
N GLU A 78 39.38 -15.69 52.95
CA GLU A 78 38.71 -16.20 54.15
C GLU A 78 39.45 -17.42 54.74
N THR A 79 39.91 -18.33 53.89
CA THR A 79 40.68 -19.50 54.31
C THR A 79 42.01 -19.08 54.95
N GLU A 80 42.74 -18.14 54.34
CA GLU A 80 44.01 -17.63 54.88
C GLU A 80 43.84 -16.77 56.14
N THR A 81 42.74 -16.01 56.23
CA THR A 81 42.36 -15.29 57.45
C THR A 81 42.14 -16.29 58.59
N ASN A 82 41.37 -17.36 58.35
CA ASN A 82 41.08 -18.36 59.40
C ASN A 82 42.33 -19.15 59.85
N LYS A 83 43.30 -19.41 58.95
CA LYS A 83 44.59 -20.03 59.30
C LYS A 83 45.45 -19.13 60.19
N THR A 84 45.56 -17.85 59.84
CA THR A 84 46.33 -16.86 60.64
C THR A 84 45.72 -16.57 62.00
N PHE A 85 44.40 -16.73 62.16
CA PHE A 85 43.74 -16.67 63.47
C PHE A 85 43.93 -17.93 64.32
N ARG A 86 44.03 -19.13 63.73
CA ARG A 86 44.26 -20.39 64.46
C ARG A 86 45.73 -20.63 64.85
N GLY A 87 46.69 -20.09 64.11
CA GLY A 87 48.13 -20.27 64.39
C GLY A 87 48.72 -19.34 65.47
N GLY A 88 47.95 -18.39 66.01
CA GLY A 88 48.44 -17.34 66.91
C GLY A 88 48.37 -17.64 68.41
N GLN A 89 48.15 -18.89 68.83
CA GLN A 89 48.04 -19.25 70.25
C GLN A 89 49.36 -19.66 70.93
N GLN A 90 50.50 -19.61 70.24
CA GLN A 90 51.81 -19.84 70.86
C GLN A 90 52.84 -18.77 70.47
N GLU A 91 53.27 -18.05 71.51
CA GLU A 91 54.54 -17.35 71.74
C GLU A 91 54.85 -15.95 71.15
N SER A 92 55.32 -15.11 72.10
CA SER A 92 56.34 -14.04 72.00
C SER A 92 55.89 -12.58 71.81
N ASN A 93 56.01 -11.85 72.93
CA ASN A 93 55.99 -10.41 73.08
C ASN A 93 57.16 -9.75 72.33
N ASN A 94 56.92 -9.24 71.11
CA ASN A 94 57.48 -7.97 70.58
C ASN A 94 57.09 -7.65 69.11
N ASN A 95 56.32 -8.51 68.42
CA ASN A 95 55.91 -8.29 67.02
C ASN A 95 54.42 -7.92 66.82
N ASN A 96 53.69 -7.59 67.90
CA ASN A 96 52.24 -7.38 67.91
C ASN A 96 51.73 -6.29 66.95
N LEU A 97 52.53 -5.25 66.68
CA LEU A 97 52.15 -4.15 65.77
C LEU A 97 52.07 -4.60 64.30
N LYS A 98 53.04 -5.38 63.82
CA LYS A 98 53.06 -5.87 62.41
C LYS A 98 51.99 -6.94 62.17
N GLY A 99 51.77 -7.82 63.15
CA GLY A 99 50.74 -8.86 63.07
C GLY A 99 49.32 -8.30 63.09
N ASN A 100 49.04 -7.32 63.95
CA ASN A 100 47.73 -6.66 63.99
C ASN A 100 47.46 -5.83 62.73
N TRP A 101 48.47 -5.12 62.21
CA TRP A 101 48.35 -4.39 60.95
C TRP A 101 48.04 -5.31 59.75
N ALA A 102 48.70 -6.48 59.68
CA ALA A 102 48.44 -7.46 58.63
C ALA A 102 47.01 -8.03 58.71
N LYS A 103 46.51 -8.32 59.91
CA LYS A 103 45.11 -8.76 60.13
C LYS A 103 44.11 -7.70 59.71
N GLU A 104 44.34 -6.44 60.08
CA GLU A 104 43.48 -5.31 59.71
C GLU A 104 43.46 -5.09 58.19
N LYS A 105 44.61 -5.16 57.53
CA LYS A 105 44.70 -5.08 56.05
C LYS A 105 43.94 -6.22 55.36
N LEU A 106 44.06 -7.44 55.86
CA LEU A 106 43.35 -8.60 55.31
C LEU A 106 41.83 -8.49 55.51
N GLN A 107 41.39 -8.02 56.69
CA GLN A 107 39.98 -7.74 56.98
C GLN A 107 39.40 -6.67 56.04
N ASN A 108 40.14 -5.57 55.84
CA ASN A 108 39.77 -4.50 54.92
C ASN A 108 39.70 -4.99 53.46
N PHE A 109 40.65 -5.84 53.05
CA PHE A 109 40.64 -6.45 51.73
C PHE A 109 39.43 -7.38 51.53
N LYS A 110 39.09 -8.20 52.54
CA LYS A 110 37.89 -9.04 52.55
C LYS A 110 36.61 -8.22 52.37
N GLN A 111 36.47 -7.12 53.10
CA GLN A 111 35.32 -6.22 52.99
C GLN A 111 35.23 -5.57 51.60
N ASN A 112 36.37 -5.16 51.01
CA ASN A 112 36.41 -4.59 49.67
C ASN A 112 35.97 -5.60 48.60
N ILE A 113 36.42 -6.85 48.68
CA ILE A 113 35.98 -7.92 47.75
C ILE A 113 34.47 -8.13 47.85
N MET A 114 33.92 -8.23 49.07
CA MET A 114 32.46 -8.37 49.26
C MET A 114 31.69 -7.19 48.65
N LYS A 115 32.20 -5.97 48.83
CA LYS A 115 31.58 -4.75 48.28
C LYS A 115 31.58 -4.74 46.76
N GLU A 116 32.70 -5.09 46.12
CA GLU A 116 32.77 -5.16 44.65
C GLU A 116 31.93 -6.30 44.08
N ASN A 117 31.87 -7.46 44.76
CA ASN A 117 31.01 -8.56 44.35
C ASN A 117 29.52 -8.19 44.45
N SER A 118 29.12 -7.52 45.54
CA SER A 118 27.74 -7.00 45.68
C SER A 118 27.38 -6.02 44.57
N LYS A 119 28.29 -5.13 44.17
CA LYS A 119 28.09 -4.25 43.01
C LYS A 119 27.94 -5.04 41.71
N ALA A 120 28.73 -6.09 41.50
CA ALA A 120 28.63 -6.96 40.33
C ALA A 120 27.26 -7.66 40.27
N ILE A 121 26.81 -8.24 41.39
CA ILE A 121 25.48 -8.86 41.51
C ILE A 121 24.37 -7.86 41.20
N ASN A 122 24.44 -6.64 41.75
CA ASN A 122 23.45 -5.59 41.46
C ASN A 122 23.42 -5.22 39.97
N LYS A 123 24.57 -5.15 39.30
CA LYS A 123 24.62 -4.93 37.84
C LYS A 123 24.04 -6.11 37.06
N LEU A 124 24.25 -7.36 37.49
CA LEU A 124 23.63 -8.54 36.85
C LEU A 124 22.09 -8.46 36.95
N LEU A 125 21.55 -8.07 38.10
CA LEU A 125 20.11 -7.86 38.27
C LEU A 125 19.57 -6.79 37.33
N GLN A 126 20.27 -5.66 37.19
CA GLN A 126 19.90 -4.59 36.25
C GLN A 126 19.92 -5.07 34.80
N ILE A 127 20.94 -5.86 34.41
CA ILE A 127 21.03 -6.42 33.06
C ILE A 127 19.85 -7.36 32.79
N ASN A 128 19.50 -8.23 33.73
CA ASN A 128 18.36 -9.13 33.58
C ASN A 128 17.05 -8.37 33.38
N TYR A 129 16.83 -7.32 34.17
CA TYR A 129 15.66 -6.44 34.02
C TYR A 129 15.61 -5.78 32.63
N LEU A 130 16.72 -5.19 32.18
CA LEU A 130 16.80 -4.55 30.86
C LEU A 130 16.60 -5.56 29.71
N SER A 131 17.17 -6.76 29.83
CA SER A 131 16.98 -7.83 28.85
C SER A 131 15.51 -8.22 28.73
N GLU A 132 14.78 -8.33 29.84
CA GLU A 132 13.35 -8.62 29.83
C GLU A 132 12.55 -7.50 29.14
N GLU A 133 12.87 -6.23 29.40
CA GLU A 133 12.24 -5.10 28.72
C GLU A 133 12.50 -5.11 27.21
N PHE A 134 13.73 -5.38 26.79
CA PHE A 134 14.08 -5.47 25.38
C PHE A 134 13.38 -6.64 24.68
N LEU A 135 13.26 -7.80 25.32
CA LEU A 135 12.51 -8.94 24.78
C LEU A 135 11.02 -8.63 24.63
N LYS A 136 10.41 -7.93 25.61
CA LYS A 136 9.03 -7.45 25.50
C LYS A 136 8.85 -6.47 24.34
N LYS A 137 9.81 -5.56 24.12
CA LYS A 137 9.81 -4.63 22.99
C LYS A 137 9.97 -5.36 21.66
N GLU A 138 10.91 -6.31 21.57
CA GLU A 138 11.11 -7.16 20.40
C GLU A 138 9.81 -7.86 20.02
N PHE A 139 9.17 -8.54 20.97
CA PHE A 139 7.91 -9.24 20.74
C PHE A 139 6.82 -8.31 20.19
N ARG A 140 6.66 -7.12 20.78
CA ARG A 140 5.69 -6.12 20.31
C ARG A 140 5.97 -5.68 18.87
N ILE A 141 7.24 -5.39 18.55
CA ILE A 141 7.63 -4.95 17.21
C ILE A 141 7.42 -6.06 16.18
N VAL A 142 7.77 -7.31 16.51
CA VAL A 142 7.52 -8.46 15.62
C VAL A 142 6.03 -8.59 15.31
N ASN A 143 5.15 -8.45 16.31
CA ASN A 143 3.71 -8.46 16.08
C ASN A 143 3.26 -7.32 15.16
N PHE A 144 3.74 -6.09 15.38
CA PHE A 144 3.43 -4.96 14.50
C PHE A 144 3.91 -5.18 13.07
N ILE A 145 5.10 -5.75 12.87
CA ILE A 145 5.62 -6.09 11.55
C ILE A 145 4.71 -7.12 10.87
N ASN A 146 4.26 -8.15 11.59
CA ASN A 146 3.36 -9.16 11.06
C ASN A 146 2.00 -8.56 10.65
N ASP A 147 1.44 -7.67 11.47
CA ASP A 147 0.20 -6.96 11.16
C ASP A 147 0.35 -6.11 9.89
N ILE A 148 1.47 -5.40 9.75
CA ILE A 148 1.76 -4.60 8.55
C ILE A 148 1.88 -5.51 7.32
N LYS A 149 2.62 -6.64 7.42
CA LYS A 149 2.74 -7.61 6.33
C LYS A 149 1.38 -8.15 5.90
N LEU A 150 0.50 -8.45 6.85
CA LEU A 150 -0.86 -8.91 6.55
C LEU A 150 -1.66 -7.83 5.81
N LYS A 151 -1.65 -6.60 6.31
CA LYS A 151 -2.33 -5.46 5.68
C LYS A 151 -1.82 -5.18 4.27
N MET A 152 -0.50 -5.22 4.06
CA MET A 152 0.10 -5.06 2.73
C MET A 152 -0.40 -6.13 1.75
N ARG A 153 -0.41 -7.41 2.14
CA ARG A 153 -0.95 -8.48 1.29
C ARG A 153 -2.42 -8.28 0.92
N ILE A 154 -3.23 -7.79 1.87
CA ILE A 154 -4.64 -7.46 1.63
C ILE A 154 -4.74 -6.32 0.60
N PHE A 155 -3.96 -5.26 0.76
CA PHE A 155 -3.95 -4.16 -0.19
C PHE A 155 -3.44 -4.55 -1.57
N GLU A 156 -2.44 -5.41 -1.69
CA GLU A 156 -1.96 -5.94 -2.97
C GLU A 156 -3.05 -6.72 -3.71
N ARG A 157 -3.87 -7.49 -2.99
CA ARG A 157 -5.04 -8.19 -3.56
C ARG A 157 -6.08 -7.20 -4.07
N PHE A 158 -6.46 -6.22 -3.26
CA PHE A 158 -7.40 -5.17 -3.68
C PHE A 158 -6.89 -4.38 -4.88
N PHE A 159 -5.62 -4.02 -4.86
CA PHE A 159 -4.97 -3.33 -5.96
C PHE A 159 -5.02 -4.16 -7.25
N SER A 160 -4.70 -5.46 -7.17
CA SER A 160 -4.76 -6.37 -8.31
C SER A 160 -6.19 -6.51 -8.85
N SER A 161 -7.18 -6.60 -7.97
CA SER A 161 -8.60 -6.65 -8.33
C SER A 161 -9.05 -5.39 -9.08
N LEU A 162 -8.79 -4.21 -8.52
CA LEU A 162 -9.17 -2.94 -9.15
C LEU A 162 -8.41 -2.69 -10.45
N LYS A 163 -7.16 -3.18 -10.55
CA LYS A 163 -6.36 -3.10 -11.78
C LYS A 163 -6.98 -3.96 -12.89
N LEU A 164 -7.50 -5.14 -12.54
CA LEU A 164 -8.23 -5.98 -13.50
C LEU A 164 -9.54 -5.30 -13.92
N GLU A 165 -10.31 -4.77 -12.97
CA GLU A 165 -11.55 -4.06 -13.22
C GLU A 165 -11.34 -2.84 -14.14
N SER A 166 -10.31 -2.03 -13.88
CA SER A 166 -9.96 -0.89 -14.74
C SER A 166 -9.63 -1.32 -16.17
N ARG A 167 -8.95 -2.47 -16.36
CA ARG A 167 -8.68 -3.01 -17.70
C ARG A 167 -9.94 -3.47 -18.42
N ILE A 168 -10.88 -4.10 -17.71
CA ILE A 168 -12.17 -4.51 -18.27
C ILE A 168 -12.95 -3.27 -18.72
N LEU A 169 -13.04 -2.25 -17.86
CA LEU A 169 -13.69 -0.98 -18.19
C LEU A 169 -13.03 -0.31 -19.41
N GLU A 170 -11.70 -0.31 -19.50
CA GLU A 170 -10.99 0.20 -20.68
C GLU A 170 -11.33 -0.57 -21.96
N MET A 171 -11.51 -1.89 -21.89
CA MET A 171 -11.97 -2.69 -23.03
C MET A 171 -13.40 -2.33 -23.44
N GLU A 172 -14.33 -2.25 -22.49
CA GLU A 172 -15.73 -1.90 -22.75
C GLU A 172 -15.86 -0.50 -23.36
N ILE A 173 -15.15 0.49 -22.81
CA ILE A 173 -15.06 1.85 -23.37
C ILE A 173 -14.61 1.79 -24.83
N ASN A 174 -13.56 1.04 -25.14
CA ASN A 174 -13.05 0.92 -26.51
C ASN A 174 -14.05 0.24 -27.45
N GLU A 175 -14.84 -0.73 -26.99
CA GLU A 175 -15.90 -1.34 -27.79
C GLU A 175 -17.03 -0.36 -28.10
N ILE A 176 -17.48 0.42 -27.12
CA ILE A 176 -18.53 1.43 -27.34
C ILE A 176 -18.03 2.52 -28.29
N ILE A 177 -16.77 2.96 -28.16
CA ILE A 177 -16.16 3.90 -29.10
C ILE A 177 -16.19 3.35 -30.53
N LYS A 178 -15.86 2.07 -30.73
CA LYS A 178 -15.96 1.43 -32.06
C LYS A 178 -17.40 1.45 -32.60
N LYS A 179 -18.38 1.08 -31.78
CA LYS A 179 -19.81 1.12 -32.16
C LYS A 179 -20.27 2.54 -32.53
N LEU A 180 -19.89 3.55 -31.75
CA LEU A 180 -20.20 4.95 -32.04
C LEU A 180 -19.59 5.40 -33.37
N ASN A 181 -18.34 5.05 -33.64
CA ASN A 181 -17.68 5.36 -34.91
C ASN A 181 -18.37 4.70 -36.12
N GLU A 182 -18.87 3.47 -35.96
CA GLU A 182 -19.64 2.77 -36.99
C GLU A 182 -20.99 3.45 -37.23
N LEU A 183 -21.74 3.77 -36.18
CA LEU A 183 -23.01 4.50 -36.27
C LEU A 183 -22.83 5.86 -36.95
N GLN A 184 -21.74 6.57 -36.65
CA GLN A 184 -21.43 7.85 -37.29
C GLN A 184 -21.17 7.71 -38.80
N LYS A 185 -20.44 6.66 -39.22
CA LYS A 185 -20.23 6.36 -40.65
C LYS A 185 -21.55 6.04 -41.34
N GLN A 186 -22.41 5.25 -40.70
CA GLN A 186 -23.74 4.91 -41.23
C GLN A 186 -24.61 6.17 -41.37
N LEU A 187 -24.64 7.02 -40.34
CA LEU A 187 -25.38 8.28 -40.35
C LEU A 187 -24.93 9.19 -41.49
N THR A 188 -23.61 9.34 -41.66
CA THR A 188 -23.01 10.14 -42.75
C THR A 188 -23.41 9.60 -44.12
N THR A 189 -23.42 8.27 -44.29
CA THR A 189 -23.81 7.62 -45.54
C THR A 189 -25.30 7.82 -45.84
N THR A 190 -26.16 7.63 -44.84
CA THR A 190 -27.61 7.85 -44.97
C THR A 190 -27.92 9.32 -45.28
N TYR A 191 -27.23 10.26 -44.63
CA TYR A 191 -27.37 11.69 -44.91
C TYR A 191 -27.00 12.02 -46.36
N LYS A 192 -25.87 11.49 -46.87
CA LYS A 192 -25.50 11.65 -48.30
C LYS A 192 -26.56 11.09 -49.25
N LYS A 193 -27.11 9.91 -48.95
CA LYS A 193 -28.20 9.31 -49.76
C LYS A 193 -29.46 10.18 -49.75
N LEU A 194 -29.83 10.70 -48.57
CA LEU A 194 -30.98 11.59 -48.42
C LEU A 194 -30.78 12.89 -49.21
N GLN A 195 -29.59 13.48 -49.15
CA GLN A 195 -29.26 14.68 -49.91
C GLN A 195 -29.36 14.43 -51.42
N ASN A 196 -28.77 13.33 -51.92
CA ASN A 196 -28.90 12.94 -53.32
C ASN A 196 -30.36 12.71 -53.75
N LEU A 197 -31.21 12.19 -52.87
CA LEU A 197 -32.63 12.01 -53.17
C LEU A 197 -33.35 13.37 -53.23
N LYS A 198 -33.08 14.25 -52.26
CA LYS A 198 -33.60 15.62 -52.21
C LYS A 198 -33.28 16.39 -53.49
N ASP A 199 -32.05 16.26 -53.99
CA ASP A 199 -31.61 16.93 -55.22
C ASP A 199 -32.33 16.38 -56.48
N LYS A 200 -32.88 15.17 -56.43
CA LYS A 200 -33.70 14.58 -57.50
C LYS A 200 -35.19 14.91 -57.42
N VAL A 201 -35.69 15.35 -56.26
CA VAL A 201 -37.11 15.70 -56.08
C VAL A 201 -37.60 16.75 -57.10
N PRO A 202 -36.87 17.85 -57.38
CA PRO A 202 -37.28 18.83 -58.38
C PRO A 202 -37.43 18.24 -59.79
N ILE A 203 -36.58 17.27 -60.14
CA ILE A 203 -36.65 16.58 -61.44
C ILE A 203 -37.96 15.79 -61.54
N PHE A 204 -38.31 15.03 -60.50
CA PHE A 204 -39.57 14.29 -60.48
C PHE A 204 -40.79 15.21 -60.48
N GLN A 205 -40.75 16.32 -59.74
CA GLN A 205 -41.81 17.34 -59.76
C GLN A 205 -41.98 17.96 -61.15
N ASN A 206 -40.88 18.23 -61.85
CA ASN A 206 -40.92 18.73 -63.23
C ASN A 206 -41.52 17.69 -64.18
N TYR A 207 -41.10 16.42 -64.10
CA TYR A 207 -41.69 15.34 -64.90
C TYR A 207 -43.19 15.17 -64.62
N GLU A 208 -43.60 15.24 -63.36
CA GLU A 208 -45.01 15.21 -62.98
C GLU A 208 -45.79 16.37 -63.63
N GLY A 209 -45.22 17.58 -63.60
CA GLY A 209 -45.80 18.76 -64.27
C GLY A 209 -45.94 18.56 -65.78
N ILE A 210 -44.91 18.07 -66.46
CA ILE A 210 -44.94 17.76 -67.90
C ILE A 210 -46.03 16.73 -68.19
N LEU A 211 -46.12 15.67 -67.39
CA LEU A 211 -47.07 14.58 -67.61
C LEU A 211 -48.51 15.05 -67.40
N LYS A 212 -48.77 15.87 -66.37
CA LYS A 212 -50.06 16.54 -66.17
C LYS A 212 -50.42 17.43 -67.35
N ASN A 213 -49.47 18.23 -67.86
CA ASN A 213 -49.68 19.08 -69.03
C ASN A 213 -50.02 18.27 -70.28
N ASN A 214 -49.28 17.19 -70.55
CA ASN A 214 -49.55 16.31 -71.71
C ASN A 214 -50.92 15.63 -71.61
N ILE A 215 -51.33 15.18 -70.42
CA ILE A 215 -52.67 14.64 -70.20
C ILE A 215 -53.73 15.71 -70.47
N CYS A 216 -53.54 16.93 -69.96
CA CYS A 216 -54.45 18.05 -70.21
C CYS A 216 -54.56 18.37 -71.71
N GLN A 217 -53.44 18.49 -72.41
CA GLN A 217 -53.41 18.76 -73.86
C GLN A 217 -54.13 17.67 -74.65
N ASN A 218 -53.91 16.39 -74.34
CA ASN A 218 -54.62 15.29 -75.00
C ASN A 218 -56.12 15.34 -74.72
N ILE A 219 -56.54 15.61 -73.48
CA ILE A 219 -57.95 15.77 -73.13
C ILE A 219 -58.58 16.97 -73.87
N GLU A 220 -57.85 18.07 -74.01
CA GLU A 220 -58.28 19.24 -74.78
C GLU A 220 -58.43 18.92 -76.28
N MET A 221 -57.48 18.18 -76.88
CA MET A 221 -57.56 17.76 -78.28
C MET A 221 -58.77 16.86 -78.55
N TYR A 222 -59.00 15.82 -77.72
CA TYR A 222 -60.19 14.96 -77.81
C TYR A 222 -61.52 15.71 -77.65
N LYS A 223 -61.49 16.87 -77.00
CA LYS A 223 -62.67 17.73 -76.78
C LYS A 223 -62.83 18.82 -77.83
N GLN A 224 -61.78 19.25 -78.52
CA GLN A 224 -61.89 20.09 -79.72
C GLN A 224 -62.62 19.33 -80.85
N GLU A 225 -62.46 18.00 -80.90
CA GLU A 225 -63.26 17.12 -81.78
C GLU A 225 -64.74 16.99 -81.33
N ASN A 226 -65.08 17.28 -80.06
CA ASN A 226 -66.41 17.00 -79.46
C ASN A 226 -67.13 18.20 -78.79
N LYS A 227 -66.66 19.45 -78.95
CA LYS A 227 -67.29 20.71 -78.46
C LYS A 227 -67.79 20.72 -76.99
N GLN A 228 -66.94 20.39 -76.00
CA GLN A 228 -67.25 20.66 -74.57
C GLN A 228 -66.08 21.30 -73.80
N LYS A 229 -66.37 22.34 -73.00
CA LYS A 229 -65.39 23.11 -72.20
C LYS A 229 -65.19 22.52 -70.81
N VAL A 230 -63.92 22.35 -70.40
CA VAL A 230 -63.51 22.25 -68.98
C VAL A 230 -62.27 23.12 -68.78
N SER A 231 -62.19 23.78 -67.62
CA SER A 231 -61.10 24.66 -67.18
C SER A 231 -59.99 23.86 -66.50
N CYS A 232 -58.79 23.85 -67.07
CA CYS A 232 -57.57 23.41 -66.38
C CYS A 232 -56.89 24.62 -65.74
N ILE A 233 -56.58 24.53 -64.43
CA ILE A 233 -55.94 25.61 -63.69
C ILE A 233 -54.46 25.64 -64.04
N GLU A 234 -54.01 26.74 -64.63
CA GLU A 234 -52.60 27.11 -64.71
C GLU A 234 -52.09 27.43 -63.30
N ASN A 235 -51.23 26.57 -62.77
CA ASN A 235 -50.32 26.98 -61.72
C ASN A 235 -49.03 26.18 -61.87
N ILE A 236 -48.05 26.78 -62.54
CA ILE A 236 -46.64 26.40 -62.42
C ILE A 236 -45.89 27.65 -61.96
N LYS A 237 -45.54 27.68 -60.67
CA LYS A 237 -44.39 28.40 -60.12
C LYS A 237 -43.54 27.38 -59.36
#